data_AF-A0ABD1QP66-F1
#
_entry.id   AF-A0ABD1QP66-F1
#
_cell.length_a   1.000
_cell.length_b   1.000
_cell.length_c   1.000
_cell.angle_alpha   90.00
_cell.angle_beta   90.00
_cell.angle_gamma   90.00
#
_symmetry.space_group_name_H-M   'P 1'
#
loop_
_entity.id
_entity.type
_entity.pdbx_description
1 polymer ?
#
loop_
_entity_poly.entity_id
_entity_poly.type
_entity_poly.pdbx_seq_one_letter_code
_entity_poly.pdbx_strand_id
1 'polypeptide(L)'
;MTQGGICLLAMTASDAEDPQTLRMVAGALANLCGNDKLQMRLRSEGGIKALLGMVRCRHPDVLSQVARGIANFAKCESRASSQGTKPVRSLLIEDGALPWIVQNANNEASLIRRHVELALCHLAQHEVNAKDMISGGALWELVRISRDCSREDIKALARRTLTSSSTFLAEMRRLRIEV
;
A
#
# COMPACT_ATOMS: atom_id res chain seq x y z
N MET A 1 -10.89 8.75 28.46
CA MET A 1 -10.62 9.63 27.31
C MET A 1 -10.40 8.77 26.07
N THR A 2 -11.39 8.69 25.19
CA THR A 2 -11.28 8.00 23.90
C THR A 2 -10.37 8.82 22.98
N GLN A 3 -9.24 8.23 22.57
CA GLN A 3 -8.22 8.90 21.76
C GLN A 3 -8.70 9.10 20.30
N GLY A 4 -9.65 9.99 20.01
CA GLY A 4 -10.23 10.21 18.67
C GLY A 4 -9.32 10.91 17.65
N GLY A 5 -8.00 10.81 17.78
CA GLY A 5 -7.04 11.51 16.92
C GLY A 5 -7.08 11.08 15.46
N ILE A 6 -7.28 9.78 15.17
CA ILE A 6 -7.40 9.30 13.78
C ILE A 6 -8.71 9.80 13.18
N CYS A 7 -9.81 9.68 13.92
CA CYS A 7 -11.11 10.20 13.49
C CYS A 7 -11.05 11.71 13.17
N LEU A 8 -10.41 12.51 14.04
CA LEU A 8 -10.25 13.95 13.81
C LEU A 8 -9.44 14.24 12.54
N LEU A 9 -8.33 13.52 12.33
CA LEU A 9 -7.54 13.64 11.09
C LEU A 9 -8.38 13.26 9.86
N ALA A 10 -9.21 12.22 9.95
CA ALA A 10 -10.08 11.81 8.86
C ALA A 10 -11.16 12.85 8.54
N MET A 11 -11.77 13.48 9.55
CA MET A 11 -12.71 14.58 9.38
C MET A 11 -12.02 15.82 8.80
N THR A 12 -10.83 16.17 9.29
CA THR A 12 -10.06 17.29 8.70
C THR A 12 -9.71 17.02 7.24
N ALA A 13 -9.40 15.78 6.86
CA ALA A 13 -9.16 15.42 5.47
C ALA A 13 -10.41 15.52 4.58
N SER A 14 -11.63 15.33 5.12
CA SER A 14 -12.86 15.46 4.34
C SER A 14 -13.25 16.91 4.09
N ASP A 15 -12.91 17.80 5.03
CA ASP A 15 -13.37 19.19 5.02
C ASP A 15 -12.33 20.14 4.40
N ALA A 16 -11.06 19.75 4.35
CA ALA A 16 -9.99 20.57 3.81
C ALA A 16 -9.89 20.49 2.29
N GLU A 17 -9.82 21.66 1.65
CA GLU A 17 -9.55 21.79 0.21
C GLU A 17 -8.08 22.16 -0.07
N ASP A 18 -7.42 22.83 0.88
CA ASP A 18 -6.08 23.36 0.67
C ASP A 18 -5.01 22.24 0.73
N PRO A 19 -4.08 22.19 -0.25
CA PRO A 19 -3.08 21.12 -0.29
C PRO A 19 -2.13 21.07 0.90
N GLN A 20 -1.91 22.19 1.59
CA GLN A 20 -0.99 22.26 2.71
C GLN A 20 -1.55 21.53 3.93
N THR A 21 -2.81 21.76 4.27
CA THR A 21 -3.53 21.04 5.33
C THR A 21 -3.58 19.55 4.99
N LEU A 22 -3.98 19.21 3.77
CA LEU A 22 -4.05 17.80 3.33
C LEU A 22 -2.69 17.11 3.40
N ARG A 23 -1.60 17.80 3.05
CA ARG A 23 -0.23 17.26 3.15
C ARG A 23 0.15 16.97 4.60
N MET A 24 -0.20 17.86 5.53
CA MET A 24 0.06 17.68 6.97
C MET A 24 -0.76 16.51 7.54
N VAL A 25 -2.05 16.43 7.18
CA VAL A 25 -2.94 15.34 7.60
C VAL A 25 -2.49 13.99 7.05
N ALA A 26 -2.18 13.91 5.75
CA ALA A 26 -1.62 12.71 5.13
C ALA A 26 -0.30 12.31 5.78
N GLY A 27 0.57 13.27 6.12
CA GLY A 27 1.81 13.03 6.82
C GLY A 27 1.62 12.44 8.22
N ALA A 28 0.65 12.95 8.97
CA ALA A 28 0.29 12.43 10.29
C ALA A 28 -0.26 10.99 10.18
N LEU A 29 -1.25 10.76 9.31
CA LEU A 29 -1.80 9.42 9.06
C LEU A 29 -0.72 8.44 8.62
N ALA A 30 0.19 8.85 7.73
CA ALA A 30 1.28 8.00 7.27
C ALA A 30 2.26 7.58 8.39
N ASN A 31 2.47 8.44 9.39
CA ASN A 31 3.23 8.06 10.59
C ASN A 31 2.47 7.03 11.43
N LEU A 32 1.16 7.22 11.61
CA LEU A 32 0.30 6.29 12.35
C LEU A 32 0.22 4.92 11.66
N CYS A 33 0.16 4.87 10.32
CA CYS A 33 0.20 3.62 9.54
C CYS A 33 1.46 2.79 9.79
N GLY A 34 2.55 3.41 10.26
CA GLY A 34 3.79 2.73 10.65
C GLY A 34 3.71 2.01 12.00
N ASN A 35 2.58 2.07 12.71
CA ASN A 35 2.37 1.47 14.02
C ASN A 35 1.37 0.31 13.93
N ASP A 36 1.85 -0.90 14.21
CA ASP A 36 1.08 -2.15 14.18
C ASP A 36 -0.10 -2.13 15.15
N LYS A 37 0.07 -1.55 16.34
CA LYS A 37 -0.98 -1.43 17.37
C LYS A 37 -2.15 -0.55 16.93
N LEU A 38 -1.98 0.27 15.88
CA LEU A 38 -3.01 1.20 15.40
C LEU A 38 -3.75 0.70 14.16
N GLN A 39 -3.40 -0.44 13.56
CA GLN A 39 -3.99 -0.89 12.28
C GLN A 39 -5.52 -0.97 12.31
N MET A 40 -6.08 -1.68 13.29
CA MET A 40 -7.53 -1.84 13.41
C MET A 40 -8.22 -0.50 13.64
N ARG A 41 -7.59 0.40 14.42
CA ARG A 41 -8.11 1.74 14.68
C ARG A 41 -8.04 2.63 13.44
N LEU A 42 -6.96 2.56 12.67
CA LEU A 42 -6.82 3.27 11.40
C LEU A 42 -7.91 2.88 10.41
N ARG A 43 -8.31 1.61 10.40
CA ARG A 43 -9.46 1.18 9.62
C ARG A 43 -10.78 1.69 10.20
N SER A 44 -11.06 1.40 11.48
CA SER A 44 -12.36 1.70 12.10
C SER A 44 -12.65 3.19 12.24
N GLU A 45 -11.62 4.01 12.45
CA GLU A 45 -11.71 5.47 12.57
C GLU A 45 -11.52 6.18 11.22
N GLY A 46 -11.51 5.46 10.09
CA GLY A 46 -11.54 6.04 8.76
C GLY A 46 -10.22 6.57 8.20
N GLY A 47 -9.08 6.29 8.85
CA GLY A 47 -7.76 6.71 8.39
C GLY A 47 -7.37 6.19 6.99
N ILE A 48 -7.69 4.93 6.66
CA ILE A 48 -7.45 4.39 5.31
C ILE A 48 -8.29 5.12 4.28
N LYS A 49 -9.59 5.30 4.56
CA LYS A 49 -10.52 6.03 3.68
C LYS A 49 -10.09 7.49 3.49
N ALA A 50 -9.58 8.14 4.52
CA ALA A 50 -9.05 9.49 4.44
C ALA A 50 -7.83 9.58 3.49
N LEU A 51 -6.85 8.65 3.62
CA LEU A 51 -5.72 8.59 2.69
C LEU A 51 -6.17 8.42 1.23
N LEU A 52 -7.13 7.54 0.97
CA LEU A 52 -7.68 7.32 -0.38
C LEU A 52 -8.52 8.51 -0.87
N GLY A 53 -9.22 9.22 0.02
CA GLY A 53 -9.97 10.43 -0.31
C GLY A 53 -9.05 11.56 -0.77
N MET A 54 -7.92 11.75 -0.09
CA MET A 54 -6.94 12.80 -0.38
C MET A 54 -6.25 12.65 -1.74
N VAL A 55 -6.32 11.47 -2.37
CA VAL A 55 -5.84 11.28 -3.75
C VAL A 55 -6.47 12.29 -4.73
N ARG A 56 -7.72 12.70 -4.47
CA ARG A 56 -8.48 13.63 -5.32
C ARG A 56 -7.84 15.02 -5.41
N CYS A 57 -7.02 15.41 -4.43
CA CYS A 57 -6.31 16.69 -4.43
C CYS A 57 -5.28 16.78 -5.58
N ARG A 58 -4.76 15.64 -6.06
CA ARG A 58 -3.74 15.54 -7.13
C ARG A 58 -2.44 16.31 -6.88
N HIS A 59 -2.29 16.97 -5.74
CA HIS A 59 -1.08 17.69 -5.38
C HIS A 59 0.06 16.71 -5.09
N PRO A 60 1.23 16.82 -5.77
CA PRO A 60 2.31 15.83 -5.67
C PRO A 60 2.76 15.52 -4.24
N ASP A 61 2.88 16.55 -3.39
CA ASP A 61 3.30 16.35 -2.00
C ASP A 61 2.26 15.60 -1.16
N VAL A 62 0.98 15.82 -1.41
CA VAL A 62 -0.11 15.09 -0.75
C VAL A 62 -0.07 13.63 -1.19
N LEU A 63 0.04 13.37 -2.49
CA LEU A 63 0.14 12.02 -3.05
C LEU A 63 1.39 11.27 -2.55
N SER A 64 2.51 11.97 -2.34
CA SER A 64 3.71 11.39 -1.75
C SER A 64 3.47 10.90 -0.32
N GLN A 65 2.77 11.69 0.50
CA GLN A 65 2.41 11.27 1.86
C GLN A 65 1.37 10.15 1.87
N VAL A 66 0.40 10.18 0.95
CA VAL A 66 -0.57 9.09 0.78
C VAL A 66 0.14 7.78 0.41
N ALA A 67 1.03 7.81 -0.58
CA ALA A 67 1.85 6.66 -0.97
C ALA A 67 2.67 6.13 0.21
N ARG A 68 3.30 7.03 0.98
CA ARG A 68 4.06 6.66 2.19
C ARG A 68 3.18 5.98 3.23
N GLY A 69 1.97 6.50 3.47
CA GLY A 69 1.02 5.92 4.42
C GLY A 69 0.56 4.52 4.01
N ILE A 70 0.22 4.34 2.73
CA ILE A 70 -0.14 3.03 2.18
C ILE A 70 1.02 2.03 2.30
N ALA A 71 2.24 2.44 1.96
CA ALA A 71 3.43 1.59 2.06
C ALA A 71 3.72 1.17 3.50
N ASN A 72 3.58 2.10 4.45
CA ASN A 72 3.75 1.83 5.87
C ASN A 72 2.68 0.87 6.39
N PHE A 73 1.43 1.06 6.00
CA PHE A 73 0.34 0.18 6.42
C PHE A 73 0.55 -1.24 5.90
N ALA A 74 0.82 -1.41 4.60
CA ALA A 74 1.11 -2.70 3.99
C ALA A 74 2.31 -3.40 4.66
N LYS A 75 3.36 -2.64 4.99
CA LYS A 75 4.52 -3.16 5.73
C LYS A 75 4.12 -3.70 7.10
N CYS A 76 3.32 -2.95 7.85
CA CYS A 76 2.89 -3.35 9.18
C CYS A 76 1.98 -4.59 9.13
N GLU A 77 1.04 -4.68 8.18
CA GLU A 77 0.23 -5.88 7.97
C GLU A 77 1.14 -7.10 7.76
N SER A 78 2.20 -6.93 6.97
CA SER A 78 3.13 -8.04 6.69
C SER A 78 3.94 -8.54 7.87
N ARG A 79 4.18 -7.69 8.86
CA ARG A 79 4.86 -8.09 10.10
C ARG A 79 3.92 -8.82 11.07
N ALA A 80 2.66 -8.40 11.13
CA ALA A 80 1.68 -8.96 12.06
C ALA A 80 1.36 -10.44 11.73
N SER A 81 1.34 -10.81 10.45
CA SER A 81 1.17 -12.23 10.07
C SER A 81 2.36 -13.11 10.47
N SER A 82 3.58 -12.55 10.49
CA SER A 82 4.77 -13.30 10.92
C SER A 82 4.77 -13.62 12.42
N GLN A 83 3.91 -12.97 13.21
CA GLN A 83 3.77 -13.18 14.65
C GLN A 83 2.69 -14.21 15.02
N GLY A 84 2.27 -15.05 14.08
CA GLY A 84 1.34 -16.17 14.35
C GLY A 84 -0.14 -15.81 14.29
N THR A 85 -0.49 -14.58 13.91
CA THR A 85 -1.86 -14.24 13.55
C THR A 85 -2.18 -14.86 12.19
N LYS A 86 -3.35 -15.50 12.04
CA LYS A 86 -3.77 -16.06 10.74
C LYS A 86 -3.66 -14.98 9.65
N PRO A 87 -3.08 -15.28 8.48
CA PRO A 87 -3.02 -14.32 7.39
C PRO A 87 -4.45 -13.99 6.94
N VAL A 88 -4.87 -12.75 7.15
CA VAL A 88 -6.13 -12.20 6.67
C VAL A 88 -5.85 -11.40 5.41
N ARG A 89 -6.85 -11.32 4.52
CA ARG A 89 -6.84 -10.41 3.38
C ARG A 89 -6.50 -9.00 3.84
N SER A 90 -5.64 -8.30 3.10
CA SER A 90 -5.21 -6.96 3.48
C SER A 90 -6.38 -5.98 3.57
N LEU A 91 -6.38 -5.17 4.63
CA LEU A 91 -7.35 -4.11 4.84
C LEU A 91 -7.26 -3.03 3.75
N LEU A 92 -6.08 -2.81 3.17
CA LEU A 92 -5.92 -1.92 2.02
C LEU A 92 -6.66 -2.45 0.78
N ILE A 93 -6.61 -3.77 0.55
CA ILE A 93 -7.34 -4.38 -0.58
C ILE A 93 -8.84 -4.37 -0.29
N GLU A 94 -9.26 -4.66 0.95
CA GLU A 94 -10.66 -4.59 1.37
C GLU A 94 -11.26 -3.18 1.23
N ASP A 95 -10.51 -2.15 1.57
CA ASP A 95 -10.96 -0.76 1.49
C ASP A 95 -10.71 -0.13 0.10
N GLY A 96 -10.33 -0.94 -0.91
CA GLY A 96 -10.27 -0.52 -2.31
C GLY A 96 -9.03 0.28 -2.73
N ALA A 97 -7.93 0.18 -1.99
CA ALA A 97 -6.68 0.87 -2.32
C ALA A 97 -5.95 0.29 -3.54
N LEU A 98 -6.15 -1.01 -3.83
CA LEU A 98 -5.36 -1.74 -4.83
C LEU A 98 -5.36 -1.09 -6.22
N PRO A 99 -6.48 -0.62 -6.81
CA PRO A 99 -6.46 0.04 -8.11
C PRO A 99 -5.56 1.28 -8.15
N TRP A 100 -5.60 2.09 -7.09
CA TRP A 100 -4.75 3.29 -7.01
C TRP A 100 -3.27 2.93 -6.86
N ILE A 101 -2.97 1.90 -6.07
CA ILE A 101 -1.61 1.37 -5.91
C ILE A 101 -1.08 0.89 -7.26
N VAL A 102 -1.83 0.07 -8.00
CA VAL A 102 -1.38 -0.45 -9.31
C VAL A 102 -1.18 0.70 -10.30
N GLN A 103 -2.12 1.66 -10.37
CA GLN A 103 -2.00 2.82 -11.26
C GLN A 103 -0.75 3.68 -10.98
N ASN A 104 -0.28 3.75 -9.73
CA ASN A 104 0.85 4.59 -9.33
C ASN A 104 2.17 3.82 -9.19
N ALA A 105 2.19 2.53 -9.52
CA ALA A 105 3.38 1.69 -9.34
C ALA A 105 4.55 2.12 -10.23
N ASN A 106 4.28 2.70 -11.40
CA ASN A 106 5.27 3.29 -12.30
C ASN A 106 5.15 4.82 -12.41
N ASN A 107 4.80 5.50 -11.31
CA ASN A 107 4.65 6.96 -11.29
C ASN A 107 5.97 7.66 -11.64
N GLU A 108 5.95 8.78 -12.37
CA GLU A 108 7.16 9.54 -12.74
C GLU A 108 7.89 10.11 -11.51
N ALA A 109 7.14 10.54 -10.49
CA ALA A 109 7.68 11.04 -9.24
C ALA A 109 8.32 9.90 -8.44
N SER A 110 9.64 9.95 -8.31
CA SER A 110 10.46 8.90 -7.69
C SER A 110 10.01 8.52 -6.26
N LEU A 111 9.55 9.50 -5.47
CA LEU A 111 9.06 9.26 -4.11
C LEU A 111 7.74 8.48 -4.08
N ILE A 112 6.78 8.82 -4.95
CA ILE A 112 5.51 8.10 -5.05
C ILE A 112 5.79 6.68 -5.53
N ARG A 113 6.52 6.56 -6.64
CA ARG A 113 6.90 5.27 -7.23
C ARG A 113 7.52 4.34 -6.19
N ARG A 114 8.57 4.80 -5.50
CA ARG A 114 9.25 4.03 -4.44
C ARG A 114 8.28 3.49 -3.39
N HIS A 115 7.40 4.33 -2.87
CA HIS A 115 6.48 3.93 -1.81
C HIS A 115 5.44 2.93 -2.32
N VAL A 116 4.92 3.14 -3.53
CA VAL A 116 3.94 2.24 -4.14
C VAL A 116 4.56 0.89 -4.50
N GLU A 117 5.77 0.86 -5.03
CA GLU A 117 6.51 -0.39 -5.29
C GLU A 117 6.72 -1.19 -3.99
N LEU A 118 7.10 -0.52 -2.89
CA LEU A 118 7.17 -1.15 -1.56
C LEU A 118 5.82 -1.68 -1.09
N ALA A 119 4.74 -0.94 -1.29
CA ALA A 119 3.40 -1.36 -0.89
C ALA A 119 3.00 -2.65 -1.63
N LEU A 120 3.19 -2.70 -2.95
CA LEU A 120 2.93 -3.91 -3.75
C LEU A 120 3.73 -5.10 -3.25
N CYS A 121 5.03 -4.93 -3.04
CA CYS A 121 5.89 -5.98 -2.54
C CYS A 121 5.41 -6.51 -1.18
N HIS A 122 5.02 -5.64 -0.24
CA HIS A 122 4.54 -6.08 1.07
C HIS A 122 3.18 -6.78 0.99
N LEU A 123 2.23 -6.25 0.21
CA LEU A 123 0.92 -6.89 0.00
C LEU A 123 1.07 -8.29 -0.58
N ALA A 124 1.97 -8.44 -1.55
CA ALA A 124 2.21 -9.68 -2.27
C ALA A 124 2.89 -10.77 -1.40
N GLN A 125 3.52 -10.41 -0.28
CA GLN A 125 4.10 -11.41 0.63
C GLN A 125 3.06 -12.32 1.28
N HIS A 126 1.77 -11.97 1.23
CA HIS A 126 0.70 -12.84 1.71
C HIS A 126 0.01 -13.54 0.56
N GLU A 127 0.06 -14.86 0.59
CA GLU A 127 -0.60 -15.72 -0.40
C GLU A 127 -2.10 -15.43 -0.54
N VAL A 128 -2.76 -15.06 0.56
CA VAL A 128 -4.20 -14.72 0.56
C VAL A 128 -4.53 -13.52 -0.33
N ASN A 129 -3.59 -12.60 -0.55
CA ASN A 129 -3.79 -11.43 -1.40
C ASN A 129 -3.52 -11.72 -2.89
N ALA A 130 -2.85 -12.82 -3.23
CA ALA A 130 -2.30 -13.05 -4.56
C ALA A 130 -3.37 -13.03 -5.66
N LYS A 131 -4.53 -13.64 -5.40
CA LYS A 131 -5.65 -13.66 -6.37
C LYS A 131 -6.19 -12.26 -6.66
N ASP A 132 -6.46 -11.46 -5.64
CA ASP A 132 -6.92 -10.08 -5.79
C ASP A 132 -5.87 -9.24 -6.54
N MET A 133 -4.60 -9.43 -6.21
CA MET A 133 -3.48 -8.73 -6.85
C MET A 133 -3.36 -9.09 -8.33
N ILE A 134 -3.49 -10.36 -8.69
CA ILE A 134 -3.51 -10.79 -10.10
C ILE A 134 -4.70 -10.17 -10.82
N SER A 135 -5.92 -10.31 -10.28
CA SER A 135 -7.13 -9.76 -10.89
C SER A 135 -7.10 -8.23 -11.00
N GLY A 136 -6.43 -7.55 -10.07
CA GLY A 136 -6.22 -6.10 -10.08
C GLY A 136 -5.06 -5.62 -10.95
N GLY A 137 -4.36 -6.51 -11.66
CA GLY A 137 -3.25 -6.16 -12.57
C GLY A 137 -1.89 -5.97 -11.88
N ALA A 138 -1.78 -6.19 -10.57
CA ALA A 138 -0.55 -5.99 -9.81
C ALA A 138 0.58 -6.97 -10.18
N LEU A 139 0.26 -8.14 -10.76
CA LEU A 139 1.27 -9.10 -11.20
C LEU A 139 2.25 -8.47 -12.21
N TRP A 140 1.74 -7.71 -13.18
CA TRP A 140 2.56 -7.05 -14.19
C TRP A 140 3.48 -6.01 -13.58
N GLU A 141 2.98 -5.23 -12.63
CA GLU A 141 3.80 -4.26 -11.90
C GLU A 141 4.86 -4.95 -11.04
N LEU A 142 4.55 -6.05 -10.35
CA LEU A 142 5.54 -6.82 -9.60
C LEU A 142 6.65 -7.36 -10.50
N VAL A 143 6.32 -7.85 -11.70
CA VAL A 143 7.28 -8.32 -12.70
C VAL A 143 8.13 -7.17 -13.25
N ARG A 144 7.54 -5.99 -13.49
CA ARG A 144 8.31 -4.80 -13.85
C ARG A 144 9.27 -4.42 -12.72
N ILE A 145 8.79 -4.36 -11.48
CA ILE A 145 9.61 -3.99 -10.32
C ILE A 145 10.80 -4.95 -10.16
N SER A 146 10.57 -6.26 -10.33
CA SER A 146 11.59 -7.29 -10.18
C SER A 146 12.72 -7.22 -11.23
N ARG A 147 12.48 -6.53 -12.36
CA ARG A 147 13.45 -6.34 -13.46
C ARG A 147 14.06 -4.95 -13.44
N ASP A 148 13.21 -3.93 -13.34
CA ASP A 148 13.54 -2.55 -13.72
C ASP A 148 13.66 -1.59 -12.53
N CYS A 149 13.21 -1.97 -11.33
CA CYS A 149 13.28 -1.08 -10.17
C CYS A 149 14.71 -0.61 -9.91
N SER A 150 14.93 0.70 -9.74
CA SER A 150 16.28 1.25 -9.51
C SER A 150 16.85 0.90 -8.13
N ARG A 151 16.01 0.39 -7.24
CA ARG A 151 16.34 0.08 -5.85
C ARG A 151 16.47 -1.41 -5.66
N GLU A 152 17.70 -1.87 -5.41
CA GLU A 152 17.99 -3.31 -5.36
C GLU A 152 17.28 -4.04 -4.21
N ASP A 153 17.05 -3.36 -3.08
CA ASP A 153 16.28 -3.90 -1.96
C ASP A 153 14.83 -4.22 -2.35
N ILE A 154 14.18 -3.32 -3.09
CA ILE A 154 12.80 -3.50 -3.57
C ILE A 154 12.77 -4.53 -4.70
N LYS A 155 13.73 -4.46 -5.64
CA LYS A 155 13.86 -5.39 -6.76
C LYS A 155 14.00 -6.83 -6.27
N ALA A 156 14.88 -7.07 -5.31
CA ALA A 156 15.08 -8.38 -4.70
C ALA A 156 13.83 -8.86 -3.95
N LEU A 157 13.15 -7.95 -3.23
CA LEU A 157 11.89 -8.29 -2.55
C LEU A 157 10.80 -8.71 -3.54
N ALA A 158 10.62 -8.00 -4.66
CA ALA A 158 9.66 -8.37 -5.70
C ALA A 158 9.95 -9.76 -6.29
N ARG A 159 11.21 -10.03 -6.67
CA ARG A 159 11.64 -11.35 -7.16
C ARG A 159 11.36 -12.46 -6.16
N ARG A 160 11.70 -12.24 -4.88
CA ARG A 160 11.46 -13.22 -3.82
C ARG A 160 9.97 -13.51 -3.67
N THR A 161 9.14 -12.47 -3.64
CA THR A 161 7.70 -12.63 -3.44
C THR A 161 7.04 -13.38 -4.61
N LEU A 162 7.42 -13.05 -5.85
CA LEU A 162 6.91 -13.73 -7.06
C LEU A 162 7.30 -15.20 -7.10
N THR A 163 8.47 -15.58 -6.58
CA THR A 163 8.96 -16.96 -6.56
C THR A 163 8.52 -17.74 -5.31
N SER A 164 8.17 -17.06 -4.21
CA SER A 164 7.69 -17.72 -2.99
C SER A 164 6.19 -18.02 -2.99
N SER A 165 5.40 -17.28 -3.79
CA SER A 165 3.94 -17.47 -3.87
C SER A 165 3.59 -18.52 -4.92
N SER A 166 2.85 -19.54 -4.53
CA SER A 166 2.40 -20.58 -5.45
C SER A 166 1.38 -20.05 -6.45
N THR A 167 0.51 -19.13 -6.04
CA THR A 167 -0.47 -18.49 -6.93
C THR A 167 0.20 -17.59 -7.98
N PHE A 168 1.17 -16.74 -7.58
CA PHE A 168 1.90 -15.94 -8.57
C PHE A 168 2.72 -16.83 -9.53
N LEU A 169 3.41 -17.85 -9.02
CA LEU A 169 4.13 -18.81 -9.87
C LEU A 169 3.22 -19.51 -10.89
N ALA A 170 2.05 -19.99 -10.45
CA ALA A 170 1.10 -20.66 -11.33
C ALA A 170 0.63 -19.73 -12.46
N GLU A 171 0.30 -18.48 -12.12
CA GLU A 171 -0.16 -17.49 -13.08
C GLU A 171 0.95 -17.06 -14.05
N MET A 172 2.18 -16.87 -13.56
CA MET A 172 3.32 -16.56 -14.42
C MET A 172 3.62 -17.70 -15.39
N ARG A 173 3.54 -18.97 -14.95
CA ARG A 173 3.68 -20.13 -15.86
C ARG A 173 2.57 -20.16 -16.91
N ARG A 174 1.33 -19.89 -16.50
CA ARG A 174 0.17 -19.80 -17.41
C ARG A 174 0.38 -18.73 -18.49
N LEU A 175 0.96 -17.59 -18.11
CA LEU A 175 1.23 -16.44 -18.97
C LEU A 175 2.61 -16.50 -19.67
N ARG A 176 3.44 -17.50 -19.38
CA ARG A 176 4.83 -17.65 -19.87
C ARG A 176 5.71 -16.44 -19.54
N ILE A 177 5.61 -15.94 -18.31
CA ILE A 177 6.42 -14.85 -17.78
C ILE A 177 7.58 -15.44 -16.97
N GLU A 178 8.79 -14.96 -17.25
CA GLU A 178 10.01 -15.31 -16.50
C GLU A 178 10.44 -14.12 -15.60
N VAL A 179 11.07 -14.38 -14.45
CA VAL A 179 11.39 -13.33 -13.47
C VAL A 179 12.79 -13.52 -12.91
#